data_AF-U6RJ11-F1
#
_entry.id   AF-U6RJ11-F1
#
_cell.length_a   1.000
_cell.length_b   1.000
_cell.length_c   1.000
_cell.angle_alpha   90.00
_cell.angle_beta   90.00
_cell.angle_gamma   90.00
#
_symmetry.space_group_name_H-M   'P 1'
#
loop_
_entity.id
_entity.type
_entity.pdbx_description
1 polymer ?
#
loop_
_entity_poly.entity_id
_entity_poly.type
_entity_poly.pdbx_seq_one_letter_code
_entity_poly.pdbx_strand_id
1 'polypeptide(L)'
;MLMCVTLSTADDFEELTELWEASVRATHHFIPEQYILKLKPLVWSVYLRSMPVYTVRGPERIEGFMGINGDMLEMLFVHPQAMGKGVGKKLLKYAINSCRVRYVDVNEQNEQAYGFYRHLGFKVIGRDATDASGEPYPILHLKLKENMKIENWGTVPYSEAWERQTVLFNALVEAKQEGKPYENRIIFVEHPHVYTLGKSGKDANMLLGEAQLQAIGATLYHIDRGGDITYHGPGQLVCYPILNLEDYHLGLKEYIHVLEEAVIQVCASYGIEAGRVKGATGVWLAIGTPRERKICAMGVRSSHFVTMHGLALNVNTDLRYFGYINPCGFINKGVTSLQKELGKEVPMEEVIERLKQALCTLLS
;
A
#
# COMPACT_ATOMS: atom_id res chain seq x y z
N MET A 1 -1.49 32.03 -14.90
CA MET A 1 -0.31 31.17 -15.16
C MET A 1 -0.26 30.17 -14.03
N LEU A 2 -0.35 28.86 -14.29
CA LEU A 2 -0.27 27.85 -13.23
C LEU A 2 1.13 27.90 -12.61
N MET A 3 1.25 28.32 -11.35
CA MET A 3 2.52 28.26 -10.62
C MET A 3 2.99 26.79 -10.63
N CYS A 4 4.15 26.47 -11.17
CA CYS A 4 4.65 25.09 -11.19
C CYS A 4 5.60 24.86 -10.01
N VAL A 5 5.73 23.61 -9.55
CA VAL A 5 6.81 23.25 -8.61
C VAL A 5 8.05 22.94 -9.45
N THR A 6 9.17 23.60 -9.17
CA THR A 6 10.42 23.47 -9.93
C THR A 6 11.60 23.25 -9.01
N LEU A 7 12.61 22.48 -9.45
CA LEU A 7 13.88 22.37 -8.73
C LEU A 7 14.59 23.73 -8.73
N SER A 8 15.11 24.15 -7.57
CA SER A 8 15.88 25.41 -7.45
C SER A 8 17.31 25.26 -7.97
N THR A 9 17.96 26.38 -8.24
CA THR A 9 19.39 26.47 -8.50
C THR A 9 20.10 27.23 -7.36
N ALA A 10 21.43 27.27 -7.39
CA ALA A 10 22.21 28.03 -6.42
C ALA A 10 21.91 29.54 -6.47
N ASP A 11 21.44 30.05 -7.62
CA ASP A 11 21.05 31.46 -7.79
C ASP A 11 19.83 31.83 -6.93
N ASP A 12 19.04 30.85 -6.51
CA ASP A 12 17.87 31.06 -5.66
C ASP A 12 18.22 31.18 -4.17
N PHE A 13 19.42 30.78 -3.74
CA PHE A 13 19.69 30.50 -2.33
C PHE A 13 19.62 31.73 -1.44
N GLU A 14 19.96 32.91 -1.97
CA GLU A 14 19.80 34.17 -1.24
C GLU A 14 18.32 34.43 -0.95
N GLU A 15 17.47 34.43 -1.98
CA GLU A 15 16.02 34.61 -1.85
C GLU A 15 15.36 33.53 -0.97
N LEU A 16 15.79 32.27 -1.09
CA LEU A 16 15.30 31.17 -0.25
C LEU A 16 15.68 31.34 1.22
N THR A 17 16.86 31.88 1.50
CA THR A 17 17.30 32.15 2.88
C THR A 17 16.51 33.31 3.48
N GLU A 18 16.20 34.34 2.70
CA GLU A 18 15.32 35.44 3.11
C GLU A 18 13.89 34.95 3.35
N LEU A 19 13.36 34.09 2.47
CA LEU A 19 12.05 33.47 2.64
C LEU A 19 11.99 32.64 3.91
N TRP A 20 13.00 31.79 4.14
CA TRP A 20 13.11 30.98 5.35
C TRP A 20 13.05 31.87 6.60
N GLU A 21 13.86 32.92 6.63
CA GLU A 21 13.90 33.85 7.76
C GLU A 21 12.54 34.52 8.01
N ALA A 22 11.91 35.03 6.96
CA ALA A 22 10.58 35.65 7.05
C ALA A 22 9.52 34.65 7.55
N SER A 23 9.58 33.41 7.07
CA SER A 23 8.67 32.33 7.46
C SER A 23 8.85 31.92 8.93
N VAL A 24 10.10 31.74 9.37
CA VAL A 24 10.46 31.39 10.75
C VAL A 24 10.00 32.48 11.72
N ARG A 25 10.29 33.75 11.44
CA ARG A 25 9.84 34.87 12.28
C ARG A 25 8.31 34.96 12.40
N ALA A 26 7.59 34.54 11.36
CA ALA A 26 6.13 34.57 11.34
C ALA A 26 5.47 33.37 12.04
N THR A 27 6.18 32.26 12.26
CA THR A 27 5.57 30.99 12.72
C THR A 27 6.25 30.36 13.93
N HIS A 28 7.50 30.73 14.24
CA HIS A 28 8.30 30.16 15.31
C HIS A 28 8.57 31.20 16.41
N HIS A 29 7.51 31.82 16.95
CA HIS A 29 7.62 32.86 17.97
C HIS A 29 8.32 32.40 19.27
N PHE A 30 8.45 31.09 19.47
CA PHE A 30 9.17 30.46 20.57
C PHE A 30 10.69 30.39 20.35
N ILE A 31 11.19 30.65 19.14
CA ILE A 31 12.61 30.67 18.84
C ILE A 31 13.17 32.10 19.03
N PRO A 32 14.18 32.29 19.90
CA PRO A 32 14.80 33.60 20.10
C PRO A 32 15.52 34.12 18.85
N GLU A 33 15.48 35.43 18.68
CA GLU A 33 16.13 36.17 17.58
C GLU A 33 17.59 35.76 17.35
N GLN A 34 18.36 35.68 18.43
CA GLN A 34 19.77 35.29 18.39
C GLN A 34 19.98 33.89 17.81
N TYR A 35 19.02 32.98 17.97
CA TYR A 35 19.11 31.62 17.42
C TYR A 35 18.79 31.63 15.93
N ILE A 36 17.81 32.42 15.49
CA ILE A 36 17.52 32.62 14.06
C ILE A 36 18.75 33.17 13.34
N LEU A 37 19.40 34.19 13.91
CA LEU A 37 20.63 34.78 13.34
C LEU A 37 21.81 33.80 13.31
N LYS A 38 21.89 32.85 14.25
CA LYS A 38 22.90 31.76 14.22
C LYS A 38 22.61 30.74 13.11
N LEU A 39 21.33 30.43 12.87
CA LEU A 39 20.91 29.45 11.87
C LEU A 39 20.97 30.00 10.44
N LYS A 40 20.71 31.29 10.23
CA LYS A 40 20.62 31.91 8.89
C LYS A 40 21.84 31.61 7.99
N PRO A 41 23.11 31.75 8.44
CA PRO A 41 24.26 31.39 7.61
C PRO A 41 24.33 29.90 7.27
N LEU A 42 23.87 29.02 8.18
CA LEU A 42 23.87 27.57 7.99
C LEU A 42 22.80 27.13 6.98
N VAL A 43 21.66 27.81 6.94
CA VAL A 43 20.63 27.58 5.92
C VAL A 43 21.22 27.75 4.52
N TRP A 44 21.90 28.87 4.29
CA TRP A 44 22.50 29.17 3.00
C TRP A 44 23.72 28.29 2.65
N SER A 45 24.60 28.04 3.63
CA SER A 45 25.90 27.38 3.40
C SER A 45 25.87 25.86 3.52
N VAL A 46 24.88 25.29 4.22
CA VAL A 46 24.79 23.86 4.52
C VAL A 46 23.45 23.29 4.05
N TYR A 47 22.33 23.72 4.63
CA TYR A 47 21.05 23.03 4.46
C TYR A 47 20.52 23.10 3.02
N LEU A 48 20.54 24.27 2.38
CA LEU A 48 20.09 24.39 0.98
C LEU A 48 21.00 23.63 -0.01
N ARG A 49 22.24 23.30 0.40
CA ARG A 49 23.23 22.58 -0.43
C ARG A 49 23.21 21.06 -0.24
N SER A 50 22.68 20.58 0.89
CA SER A 50 22.77 19.16 1.26
C SER A 50 21.66 18.30 0.65
N MET A 51 20.65 18.91 0.02
CA MET A 51 19.46 18.20 -0.46
C MET A 51 18.85 18.87 -1.70
N PRO A 52 18.10 18.13 -2.55
CA PRO A 52 17.24 18.73 -3.55
C PRO A 52 16.23 19.69 -2.94
N VAL A 53 16.18 20.91 -3.46
CA VAL A 53 15.23 21.96 -3.04
C VAL A 53 14.28 22.27 -4.19
N TYR A 54 12.98 22.29 -3.88
CA TYR A 54 11.91 22.57 -4.84
C TYR A 54 11.18 23.83 -4.43
N THR A 55 10.77 24.64 -5.41
CA THR A 55 10.21 25.96 -5.21
C THR A 55 8.88 26.13 -5.93
N VAL A 56 8.05 27.03 -5.41
CA VAL A 56 6.88 27.57 -6.10
C VAL A 56 7.10 29.06 -6.28
N ARG A 57 7.20 29.51 -7.53
CA ARG A 57 7.37 30.93 -7.87
C ARG A 57 6.05 31.61 -8.16
N GLY A 58 5.83 32.74 -7.50
CA GLY A 58 4.81 33.71 -7.85
C GLY A 58 5.30 34.71 -8.88
N PRO A 59 4.48 35.72 -9.22
CA PRO A 59 4.83 36.73 -10.23
C PRO A 59 6.05 37.60 -9.86
N GLU A 60 6.29 37.80 -8.56
CA GLU A 60 7.28 38.75 -8.06
C GLU A 60 8.45 38.10 -7.29
N ARG A 61 8.25 36.89 -6.76
CA ARG A 61 9.17 36.21 -5.84
C ARG A 61 8.86 34.71 -5.75
N ILE A 62 9.77 33.96 -5.14
CA ILE A 62 9.50 32.63 -4.61
C ILE A 62 8.47 32.77 -3.47
N GLU A 63 7.36 32.04 -3.56
CA GLU A 63 6.30 32.07 -2.55
C GLU A 63 6.44 30.96 -1.51
N GLY A 64 7.19 29.90 -1.82
CA GLY A 64 7.54 28.85 -0.88
C GLY A 64 8.53 27.86 -1.46
N PHE A 65 9.18 27.10 -0.59
CA PHE A 65 10.11 26.05 -0.97
C PHE A 65 10.03 24.85 -0.03
N MET A 66 10.58 23.73 -0.47
CA MET A 66 10.79 22.53 0.33
C MET A 66 12.11 21.86 0.03
N GLY A 67 12.69 21.22 1.05
CA GLY A 67 13.91 20.41 0.95
C GLY A 67 13.58 18.95 1.27
N ILE A 68 14.10 18.03 0.47
CA ILE A 68 13.75 16.59 0.57
C ILE A 68 15.00 15.75 0.62
N ASN A 69 15.06 14.81 1.56
CA ASN A 69 16.13 13.83 1.69
C ASN A 69 15.52 12.42 1.76
N GLY A 70 15.62 11.65 0.67
CA GLY A 70 14.94 10.36 0.57
C GLY A 70 13.42 10.50 0.67
N ASP A 71 12.81 9.87 1.67
CA ASP A 71 11.37 9.93 1.98
C ASP A 71 11.04 10.96 3.08
N MET A 72 12.01 11.76 3.50
CA MET A 72 11.88 12.79 4.52
C MET A 72 11.68 14.18 3.91
N LEU A 73 10.67 14.91 4.39
CA LEU A 73 10.53 16.35 4.17
C LEU A 73 11.27 17.10 5.27
N GLU A 74 12.49 17.52 4.95
CA GLU A 74 13.40 18.20 5.87
C GLU A 74 13.05 19.69 6.05
N MET A 75 12.51 20.31 5.01
CA MET A 75 12.16 21.73 5.01
C MET A 75 10.84 21.95 4.27
N LEU A 76 9.96 22.78 4.82
CA LEU A 76 8.82 23.34 4.11
C LEU A 76 8.52 24.73 4.65
N PHE A 77 8.84 25.75 3.86
CA PHE A 77 8.64 27.14 4.25
C PHE A 77 7.82 27.86 3.19
N VAL A 78 6.87 28.66 3.66
CA VAL A 78 6.00 29.50 2.82
C VAL A 78 6.19 30.93 3.26
N HIS A 79 6.34 31.85 2.31
CA HIS A 79 6.47 33.26 2.61
C HIS A 79 5.21 33.77 3.34
N PRO A 80 5.29 34.63 4.37
CA PRO A 80 4.12 35.05 5.17
C PRO A 80 2.94 35.57 4.34
N GLN A 81 3.22 36.34 3.28
CA GLN A 81 2.20 36.87 2.37
C GLN A 81 1.54 35.81 1.46
N ALA A 82 2.09 34.60 1.39
CA ALA A 82 1.57 33.47 0.61
C ALA A 82 0.94 32.37 1.50
N MET A 83 1.06 32.49 2.83
CA MET A 83 0.42 31.56 3.76
C MET A 83 -1.10 31.59 3.62
N GLY A 84 -1.74 30.43 3.78
CA GLY A 84 -3.20 30.29 3.58
C GLY A 84 -3.66 30.30 2.12
N LYS A 85 -2.79 30.60 1.14
CA LYS A 85 -3.12 30.63 -0.30
C LYS A 85 -2.91 29.29 -1.03
N GLY A 86 -2.64 28.22 -0.29
CA GLY A 86 -2.49 26.86 -0.84
C GLY A 86 -1.07 26.48 -1.30
N VAL A 87 -0.08 27.37 -1.19
CA VAL A 87 1.32 27.10 -1.58
C VAL A 87 1.91 25.91 -0.81
N GLY A 88 1.79 25.89 0.53
CA GLY A 88 2.26 24.77 1.34
C GLY A 88 1.61 23.44 0.98
N LYS A 89 0.28 23.43 0.76
CA LYS A 89 -0.47 22.24 0.32
C LYS A 89 0.02 21.73 -1.03
N LYS A 90 0.39 22.63 -1.94
CA LYS A 90 0.91 22.29 -3.26
C LYS A 90 2.30 21.66 -3.20
N LEU A 91 3.21 22.27 -2.45
CA LEU A 91 4.55 21.72 -2.20
C LEU A 91 4.45 20.34 -1.55
N LEU A 92 3.69 20.19 -0.46
CA LEU A 92 3.54 18.91 0.21
C LEU A 92 2.89 17.84 -0.67
N LYS A 93 1.89 18.18 -1.49
CA LYS A 93 1.32 17.24 -2.48
C LYS A 93 2.37 16.79 -3.50
N TYR A 94 3.20 17.69 -3.99
CA TYR A 94 4.30 17.34 -4.87
C TYR A 94 5.34 16.46 -4.15
N ALA A 95 5.68 16.79 -2.91
CA ALA A 95 6.58 15.98 -2.09
C ALA A 95 6.08 14.54 -1.95
N ILE A 96 4.81 14.35 -1.62
CA ILE A 96 4.20 13.03 -1.42
C ILE A 96 4.11 12.25 -2.74
N ASN A 97 3.65 12.91 -3.81
CA ASN A 97 3.28 12.24 -5.07
C ASN A 97 4.46 12.07 -6.04
N SER A 98 5.35 13.07 -6.11
CA SER A 98 6.45 13.13 -7.07
C SER A 98 7.78 12.78 -6.43
N CYS A 99 8.00 13.16 -5.16
CA CYS A 99 9.25 12.90 -4.44
C CYS A 99 9.14 11.75 -3.41
N ARG A 100 7.94 11.17 -3.24
CA ARG A 100 7.68 10.00 -2.37
C ARG A 100 7.92 10.24 -0.88
N VAL A 101 7.77 11.49 -0.41
CA VAL A 101 7.85 11.82 1.01
C VAL A 101 6.78 11.06 1.80
N ARG A 102 7.20 10.47 2.92
CA ARG A 102 6.34 9.81 3.91
C ARG A 102 6.59 10.32 5.33
N TYR A 103 7.72 10.97 5.60
CA TYR A 103 8.07 11.45 6.92
C TYR A 103 8.25 12.97 6.94
N VAL A 104 7.94 13.58 8.08
CA VAL A 104 8.21 14.99 8.35
C VAL A 104 8.42 15.20 9.83
N ASP A 105 9.38 16.07 10.14
CA ASP A 105 9.61 16.56 11.48
C ASP A 105 9.05 17.97 11.63
N VAL A 106 8.48 18.26 12.80
CA VAL A 106 7.94 19.58 13.10
C VAL A 106 8.18 19.92 14.56
N ASN A 107 8.54 21.18 14.85
CA ASN A 107 8.59 21.64 16.22
C ASN A 107 7.21 21.52 16.88
N GLU A 108 7.17 20.91 18.06
CA GLU A 108 5.92 20.69 18.81
C GLU A 108 5.18 22.00 19.09
N GLN A 109 5.92 23.08 19.35
CA GLN A 109 5.36 24.41 19.60
C GLN A 109 4.78 25.10 18.35
N ASN A 110 5.08 24.61 17.14
CA ASN A 110 4.52 25.13 15.90
C ASN A 110 3.17 24.46 15.61
N GLU A 111 2.14 24.81 16.40
CA GLU A 111 0.80 24.21 16.32
C GLU A 111 0.17 24.37 14.93
N GLN A 112 0.48 25.45 14.22
CA GLN A 112 -0.03 25.70 12.87
C GLN A 112 0.54 24.67 11.88
N ALA A 113 1.86 24.46 11.87
CA ALA A 113 2.49 23.47 11.00
C ALA A 113 2.08 22.05 11.39
N TYR A 114 2.03 21.75 12.69
CA TYR A 114 1.55 20.47 13.19
C TYR A 114 0.10 20.18 12.74
N GLY A 115 -0.80 21.16 12.87
CA GLY A 115 -2.18 21.08 12.40
C GLY A 115 -2.28 20.89 10.89
N PHE A 116 -1.43 21.58 10.12
CA PHE A 116 -1.33 21.44 8.67
C PHE A 116 -0.98 20.01 8.24
N TYR A 117 0.08 19.41 8.82
CA TYR A 117 0.48 18.04 8.51
C TYR A 117 -0.59 17.02 8.94
N ARG A 118 -1.19 17.20 10.12
CA ARG A 118 -2.28 16.33 10.60
C ARG A 118 -3.51 16.34 9.71
N HIS A 119 -3.91 17.52 9.24
CA HIS A 119 -5.03 17.64 8.30
C HIS A 119 -4.75 16.93 6.97
N LEU A 120 -3.48 16.81 6.60
CA LEU A 120 -3.03 16.14 5.37
C LEU A 120 -2.65 14.67 5.57
N GLY A 121 -2.98 14.09 6.73
CA GLY A 121 -2.92 12.64 6.96
C GLY A 121 -1.71 12.16 7.76
N PHE A 122 -0.80 13.04 8.17
CA PHE A 122 0.33 12.66 9.00
C PHE A 122 -0.08 12.35 10.45
N LYS A 123 0.61 11.39 11.08
CA LYS A 123 0.42 10.94 12.46
C LYS A 123 1.76 10.96 13.19
N VAL A 124 1.72 11.35 14.47
CA VAL A 124 2.89 11.32 15.34
C VAL A 124 3.30 9.86 15.59
N ILE A 125 4.56 9.56 15.34
CA ILE A 125 5.18 8.25 15.58
C ILE A 125 6.32 8.32 16.61
N GLY A 126 6.80 9.52 16.95
CA GLY A 126 7.85 9.74 17.93
C GLY A 126 7.94 11.20 18.36
N ARG A 127 8.76 11.45 19.39
CA ARG A 127 9.04 12.79 19.90
C ARG A 127 10.42 12.84 20.54
N ASP A 128 11.22 13.82 20.13
CA ASP A 128 12.46 14.18 20.81
C ASP A 128 12.24 15.39 21.72
N ALA A 129 12.93 15.41 22.86
CA ALA A 129 12.82 16.50 23.84
C ALA A 129 13.58 17.77 23.42
N THR A 130 14.55 17.63 22.52
CA THR A 130 15.43 18.70 22.05
C THR A 130 15.54 18.66 20.52
N ASP A 131 16.02 19.75 19.92
CA ASP A 131 16.40 19.75 18.50
C ASP A 131 17.76 19.05 18.27
N ALA A 132 18.21 19.03 17.02
CA ALA A 132 19.50 18.42 16.63
C ALA A 132 20.73 19.08 17.27
N SER A 133 20.60 20.31 17.81
CA SER A 133 21.65 21.04 18.52
C SER A 133 21.60 20.82 20.03
N GLY A 134 20.60 20.08 20.54
CA GLY A 134 20.36 19.87 21.97
C GLY A 134 19.60 21.00 22.66
N GLU A 135 19.05 21.96 21.90
CA GLU A 135 18.26 23.06 22.44
C GLU A 135 16.83 22.59 22.78
N PRO A 136 16.14 23.20 23.77
CA PRO A 136 14.83 22.74 24.26
C PRO A 136 13.67 23.13 23.33
N TYR A 137 13.77 22.73 22.06
CA TYR A 137 12.75 22.87 21.03
C TYR A 137 12.31 21.46 20.59
N PRO A 138 11.36 20.82 21.31
CA PRO A 138 10.93 19.46 21.02
C PRO A 138 10.50 19.26 19.57
N ILE A 139 10.85 18.12 19.01
CA ILE A 139 10.52 17.72 17.64
C ILE A 139 9.53 16.57 17.69
N LEU A 140 8.42 16.71 16.97
CA LEU A 140 7.51 15.61 16.69
C LEU A 140 7.92 14.95 15.37
N HIS A 141 8.08 13.63 15.40
CA HIS A 141 8.29 12.83 14.20
C HIS A 141 6.95 12.34 13.68
N LEU A 142 6.60 12.69 12.45
CA LEU A 142 5.34 12.33 11.85
C LEU A 142 5.54 11.44 10.62
N LYS A 143 4.69 10.40 10.50
CA LYS A 143 4.57 9.57 9.29
C LYS A 143 3.22 9.81 8.63
N LEU A 144 3.21 9.95 7.30
CA LEU A 144 1.99 9.98 6.50
C LEU A 144 1.26 8.65 6.70
N LYS A 145 0.02 8.70 7.19
CA LYS A 145 -0.78 7.49 7.37
C LYS A 145 -1.00 6.82 6.02
N GLU A 146 -0.59 5.56 5.90
CA GLU A 146 -0.95 4.72 4.76
C GLU A 146 -2.47 4.67 4.65
N ASN A 147 -2.97 5.02 3.47
CA ASN A 147 -4.40 5.12 3.19
C ASN A 147 -4.96 3.75 2.81
N MET A 148 -4.78 2.78 3.71
CA MET A 148 -5.16 1.39 3.51
C MET A 148 -6.16 0.95 4.59
N LYS A 149 -7.40 0.68 4.18
CA LYS A 149 -8.42 0.04 5.01
C LYS A 149 -8.20 -1.46 5.04
N ILE A 150 -8.44 -2.07 6.20
CA ILE A 150 -8.47 -3.52 6.33
C ILE A 150 -9.88 -3.91 6.76
N GLU A 151 -10.48 -4.85 6.03
CA GLU A 151 -11.86 -5.30 6.24
C GLU A 151 -11.89 -6.83 6.31
N ASN A 152 -12.78 -7.36 7.15
CA ASN A 152 -13.12 -8.78 7.16
C ASN A 152 -14.63 -8.87 6.86
N TRP A 153 -14.97 -9.49 5.73
CA TRP A 153 -16.36 -9.66 5.31
C TRP A 153 -17.00 -10.94 5.87
N GLY A 154 -16.24 -11.77 6.59
CA GLY A 154 -16.70 -13.07 7.07
C GLY A 154 -16.99 -14.01 5.90
N THR A 155 -18.11 -14.74 5.95
CA THR A 155 -18.54 -15.61 4.87
C THR A 155 -19.54 -14.90 3.96
N VAL A 156 -19.21 -14.76 2.67
CA VAL A 156 -20.07 -14.06 1.69
C VAL A 156 -20.25 -14.92 0.43
N PRO A 157 -21.46 -15.03 -0.14
CA PRO A 157 -21.66 -15.64 -1.45
C PRO A 157 -20.78 -14.99 -2.53
N TYR A 158 -20.20 -15.80 -3.42
CA TYR A 158 -19.19 -15.31 -4.36
C TYR A 158 -19.70 -14.17 -5.26
N SER A 159 -20.94 -14.26 -5.76
CA SER A 159 -21.53 -13.23 -6.62
C SER A 159 -21.64 -11.88 -5.92
N GLU A 160 -22.04 -11.87 -4.65
CA GLU A 160 -22.16 -10.65 -3.84
C GLU A 160 -20.78 -10.05 -3.55
N ALA A 161 -19.80 -10.89 -3.19
CA ALA A 161 -18.42 -10.43 -2.99
C ALA A 161 -17.82 -9.86 -4.29
N TRP A 162 -18.14 -10.44 -5.45
CA TRP A 162 -17.68 -9.95 -6.74
C TRP A 162 -18.31 -8.61 -7.13
N GLU A 163 -19.61 -8.42 -6.86
CA GLU A 163 -20.28 -7.13 -7.03
C GLU A 163 -19.66 -6.05 -6.13
N ARG A 164 -19.48 -6.34 -4.83
CA ARG A 164 -18.83 -5.42 -3.88
C ARG A 164 -17.42 -5.03 -4.32
N GLN A 165 -16.62 -6.01 -4.77
CA GLN A 165 -15.29 -5.75 -5.34
C GLN A 165 -15.36 -4.83 -6.55
N THR A 166 -16.30 -5.08 -7.46
CA THR A 166 -16.47 -4.29 -8.70
C THR A 166 -16.80 -2.84 -8.40
N VAL A 167 -17.71 -2.59 -7.45
CA VAL A 167 -18.06 -1.23 -7.01
C VAL A 167 -16.84 -0.52 -6.42
N LEU A 168 -16.11 -1.16 -5.51
CA LEU A 168 -14.92 -0.59 -4.87
C LEU A 168 -13.80 -0.32 -5.89
N PHE A 169 -13.56 -1.26 -6.80
CA PHE A 169 -12.57 -1.14 -7.87
C PHE A 169 -12.87 0.06 -8.77
N ASN A 170 -14.11 0.15 -9.27
CA ASN A 170 -14.53 1.23 -10.16
C ASN A 170 -14.44 2.60 -9.48
N ALA A 171 -14.91 2.69 -8.23
CA ALA A 171 -14.85 3.94 -7.45
C ALA A 171 -13.40 4.40 -7.22
N LEU A 172 -12.47 3.47 -6.96
CA LEU A 172 -11.05 3.79 -6.80
C LEU A 172 -10.45 4.28 -8.12
N VAL A 173 -10.73 3.60 -9.25
CA VAL A 173 -10.27 4.02 -10.58
C VAL A 173 -10.77 5.43 -10.92
N GLU A 174 -12.06 5.70 -10.73
CA GLU A 174 -12.68 7.01 -11.01
C GLU A 174 -12.05 8.10 -10.14
N ALA A 175 -12.01 7.92 -8.81
CA ALA A 175 -11.46 8.90 -7.90
C ALA A 175 -9.98 9.20 -8.19
N LYS A 176 -9.19 8.18 -8.54
CA LYS A 176 -7.80 8.34 -8.96
C LYS A 176 -7.68 9.19 -10.23
N GLN A 177 -8.46 8.88 -11.27
CA GLN A 177 -8.40 9.61 -12.53
C GLN A 177 -8.80 11.08 -12.38
N GLU A 178 -9.76 11.37 -11.50
CA GLU A 178 -10.22 12.72 -11.22
C GLU A 178 -9.37 13.47 -10.18
N GLY A 179 -8.35 12.82 -9.61
CA GLY A 179 -7.53 13.39 -8.53
C GLY A 179 -8.32 13.65 -7.23
N LYS A 180 -9.44 12.95 -7.03
CA LYS A 180 -10.23 12.97 -5.80
C LYS A 180 -9.60 12.03 -4.75
N PRO A 181 -9.88 12.24 -3.45
CA PRO A 181 -9.49 11.28 -2.42
C PRO A 181 -10.09 9.89 -2.67
N TYR A 182 -9.31 8.84 -2.44
CA TYR A 182 -9.72 7.44 -2.47
C TYR A 182 -9.12 6.70 -1.27
N GLU A 183 -9.36 5.39 -1.12
CA GLU A 183 -8.81 4.55 -0.03
C GLU A 183 -8.46 3.18 -0.61
N ASN A 184 -7.21 2.74 -0.41
CA ASN A 184 -6.78 1.38 -0.73
C ASN A 184 -7.39 0.40 0.27
N ARG A 185 -7.65 -0.85 -0.12
CA ARG A 185 -8.31 -1.83 0.75
C ARG A 185 -7.64 -3.20 0.69
N ILE A 186 -7.51 -3.85 1.84
CA ILE A 186 -7.26 -5.29 1.97
C ILE A 186 -8.51 -5.91 2.59
N ILE A 187 -9.11 -6.87 1.89
CA ILE A 187 -10.39 -7.45 2.29
C ILE A 187 -10.20 -8.95 2.46
N PHE A 188 -10.46 -9.45 3.66
CA PHE A 188 -10.48 -10.88 3.97
C PHE A 188 -11.90 -11.42 3.91
N VAL A 189 -12.06 -12.63 3.37
CA VAL A 189 -13.36 -13.27 3.18
C VAL A 189 -13.22 -14.78 3.04
N GLU A 190 -14.27 -15.51 3.41
CA GLU A 190 -14.49 -16.91 3.05
C GLU A 190 -15.72 -17.01 2.13
N HIS A 191 -15.76 -18.03 1.29
CA HIS A 191 -16.91 -18.28 0.41
C HIS A 191 -17.57 -19.61 0.74
N PRO A 192 -18.89 -19.75 0.51
CA PRO A 192 -19.51 -21.04 0.25
C PRO A 192 -18.82 -21.75 -0.93
N HIS A 193 -19.05 -23.05 -1.09
CA HIS A 193 -18.42 -23.84 -2.16
C HIS A 193 -18.69 -23.23 -3.54
N VAL A 194 -17.63 -22.85 -4.23
CA VAL A 194 -17.72 -22.19 -5.53
C VAL A 194 -16.51 -22.51 -6.40
N TYR A 195 -16.77 -22.74 -7.67
CA TYR A 195 -15.78 -22.77 -8.73
C TYR A 195 -15.81 -21.47 -9.50
N THR A 196 -14.64 -20.98 -9.87
CA THR A 196 -14.53 -19.80 -10.71
C THR A 196 -13.66 -20.09 -11.91
N LEU A 197 -14.11 -19.70 -13.10
CA LEU A 197 -13.38 -19.82 -14.35
C LEU A 197 -12.88 -18.44 -14.76
N GLY A 198 -11.56 -18.25 -14.75
CA GLY A 198 -10.92 -16.99 -15.16
C GLY A 198 -10.84 -16.83 -16.68
N LYS A 199 -10.26 -15.72 -17.13
CA LYS A 199 -10.18 -15.34 -18.56
C LYS A 199 -9.47 -16.36 -19.46
N SER A 200 -8.55 -17.15 -18.91
CA SER A 200 -7.79 -18.15 -19.68
C SER A 200 -8.38 -19.55 -19.53
N GLY A 201 -9.49 -19.69 -18.81
CA GLY A 201 -10.09 -20.98 -18.52
C GLY A 201 -10.97 -21.53 -19.62
N LYS A 202 -11.10 -22.85 -19.64
CA LYS A 202 -11.93 -23.59 -20.59
C LYS A 202 -13.01 -24.36 -19.82
N ASP A 203 -14.22 -24.44 -20.37
CA ASP A 203 -15.34 -25.12 -19.72
C ASP A 203 -15.05 -26.59 -19.41
N ALA A 204 -14.28 -27.25 -20.28
CA ALA A 204 -13.83 -28.63 -20.10
C ALA A 204 -12.92 -28.85 -18.87
N ASN A 205 -12.44 -27.77 -18.25
CA ASN A 205 -11.68 -27.85 -17.01
C ASN A 205 -12.59 -28.06 -15.78
N MET A 206 -13.90 -27.87 -15.92
CA MET A 206 -14.88 -28.32 -14.95
C MET A 206 -15.29 -29.77 -15.26
N LEU A 207 -15.05 -30.70 -14.33
CA LEU A 207 -15.30 -32.13 -14.57
C LEU A 207 -16.72 -32.57 -14.23
N LEU A 208 -17.49 -31.70 -13.55
CA LEU A 208 -18.86 -31.98 -13.14
C LEU A 208 -19.84 -31.16 -13.98
N GLY A 209 -20.96 -31.78 -14.32
CA GLY A 209 -22.12 -31.07 -14.85
C GLY A 209 -22.90 -30.33 -13.76
N GLU A 210 -23.86 -29.51 -14.18
CA GLU A 210 -24.66 -28.66 -13.28
C GLU A 210 -25.37 -29.44 -12.16
N ALA A 211 -26.00 -30.57 -12.46
CA ALA A 211 -26.69 -31.40 -11.47
C ALA A 211 -25.73 -31.97 -10.41
N GLN A 212 -24.50 -32.31 -10.80
CA GLN A 212 -23.48 -32.82 -9.88
C GLN A 212 -22.92 -31.69 -9.00
N LEU A 213 -22.75 -30.48 -9.56
CA LEU A 213 -22.38 -29.27 -8.81
C LEU A 213 -23.42 -28.96 -7.73
N GLN A 214 -24.71 -28.98 -8.08
CA GLN A 214 -25.80 -28.79 -7.12
C GLN A 214 -25.78 -29.85 -6.01
N ALA A 215 -25.52 -31.12 -6.36
CA ALA A 215 -25.47 -32.22 -5.39
C ALA A 215 -24.36 -32.07 -4.34
N ILE A 216 -23.25 -31.40 -4.67
CA ILE A 216 -22.14 -31.11 -3.73
C ILE A 216 -22.23 -29.70 -3.13
N GLY A 217 -23.34 -28.99 -3.37
CA GLY A 217 -23.59 -27.64 -2.85
C GLY A 217 -22.66 -26.58 -3.43
N ALA A 218 -22.16 -26.75 -4.65
CA ALA A 218 -21.21 -25.83 -5.28
C ALA A 218 -21.82 -25.08 -6.48
N THR A 219 -21.39 -23.84 -6.68
CA THR A 219 -21.75 -23.01 -7.85
C THR A 219 -20.58 -22.82 -8.80
N LEU A 220 -20.83 -22.50 -10.07
CA LEU A 220 -19.79 -22.14 -11.05
C LEU A 220 -20.03 -20.72 -11.58
N TYR A 221 -18.99 -19.87 -11.57
CA TYR A 221 -19.03 -18.54 -12.17
C TYR A 221 -17.91 -18.33 -13.19
N HIS A 222 -18.23 -17.63 -14.28
CA HIS A 222 -17.26 -17.15 -15.26
C HIS A 222 -16.92 -15.71 -14.91
N ILE A 223 -15.63 -15.43 -14.72
CA ILE A 223 -15.17 -14.16 -14.15
C ILE A 223 -13.95 -13.63 -14.90
N ASP A 224 -13.59 -12.39 -14.59
CA ASP A 224 -12.64 -11.58 -15.33
C ASP A 224 -11.23 -11.52 -14.72
N ARG A 225 -10.92 -12.44 -13.78
CA ARG A 225 -9.56 -12.58 -13.22
C ARG A 225 -8.61 -13.28 -14.19
N GLY A 226 -7.31 -13.08 -13.99
CA GLY A 226 -6.28 -13.91 -14.61
C GLY A 226 -6.34 -15.37 -14.16
N GLY A 227 -5.78 -16.26 -14.97
CA GLY A 227 -5.74 -17.71 -14.70
C GLY A 227 -6.94 -18.47 -15.24
N ASP A 228 -6.96 -19.77 -14.91
CA ASP A 228 -7.92 -20.77 -15.38
C ASP A 228 -9.00 -21.01 -14.31
N ILE A 229 -9.42 -22.26 -14.09
CA ILE A 229 -10.37 -22.68 -13.08
C ILE A 229 -9.73 -22.77 -11.69
N THR A 230 -10.47 -22.41 -10.65
CA THR A 230 -10.10 -22.66 -9.26
C THR A 230 -11.33 -22.90 -8.39
N TYR A 231 -11.10 -23.26 -7.14
CA TYR A 231 -12.11 -23.54 -6.13
C TYR A 231 -11.91 -22.65 -4.91
N HIS A 232 -13.02 -22.17 -4.36
CA HIS A 232 -13.12 -21.54 -3.05
C HIS A 232 -14.22 -22.20 -2.22
N GLY A 233 -14.03 -22.21 -0.90
CA GLY A 233 -15.01 -22.78 0.03
C GLY A 233 -14.63 -22.55 1.49
N PRO A 234 -15.44 -23.05 2.42
CA PRO A 234 -15.18 -22.92 3.85
C PRO A 234 -13.79 -23.42 4.25
N GLY A 235 -13.13 -22.71 5.16
CA GLY A 235 -11.77 -23.00 5.61
C GLY A 235 -10.69 -22.55 4.62
N GLN A 236 -11.03 -21.87 3.52
CA GLN A 236 -10.06 -21.21 2.64
C GLN A 236 -10.09 -19.69 2.87
N LEU A 237 -8.95 -19.13 3.26
CA LEU A 237 -8.84 -17.68 3.42
C LEU A 237 -8.64 -17.04 2.05
N VAL A 238 -9.64 -16.28 1.60
CA VAL A 238 -9.54 -15.46 0.40
C VAL A 238 -9.23 -14.02 0.81
N CYS A 239 -8.30 -13.38 0.10
CA CYS A 239 -7.93 -12.00 0.33
C CYS A 239 -7.98 -11.23 -0.99
N TYR A 240 -8.70 -10.11 -0.99
CA TYR A 240 -8.88 -9.20 -2.11
C TYR A 240 -8.25 -7.84 -1.82
N PRO A 241 -6.96 -7.62 -2.19
CA PRO A 241 -6.39 -6.29 -2.14
C PRO A 241 -6.85 -5.47 -3.34
N ILE A 242 -7.66 -4.45 -3.07
CA ILE A 242 -8.11 -3.44 -4.03
C ILE A 242 -7.26 -2.20 -3.81
N LEU A 243 -6.15 -2.13 -4.54
CA LEU A 243 -5.07 -1.18 -4.31
C LEU A 243 -4.77 -0.40 -5.58
N ASN A 244 -4.44 0.88 -5.46
CA ASN A 244 -3.66 1.61 -6.45
C ASN A 244 -2.17 1.28 -6.27
N LEU A 245 -1.62 0.47 -7.18
CA LEU A 245 -0.23 0.00 -7.11
C LEU A 245 0.81 1.13 -7.21
N GLU A 246 0.45 2.28 -7.77
CA GLU A 246 1.36 3.43 -7.85
C GLU A 246 1.70 4.01 -6.47
N ASP A 247 0.79 3.90 -5.50
CA ASP A 247 1.01 4.36 -4.12
C ASP A 247 2.15 3.59 -3.44
N TYR A 248 2.38 2.36 -3.91
CA TYR A 248 3.37 1.39 -3.41
C TYR A 248 4.56 1.20 -4.38
N HIS A 249 4.58 1.92 -5.51
CA HIS A 249 5.60 1.81 -6.54
C HIS A 249 5.77 0.40 -7.14
N LEU A 250 4.67 -0.34 -7.23
CA LEU A 250 4.66 -1.72 -7.74
C LEU A 250 4.15 -1.77 -9.18
N GLY A 251 4.83 -2.55 -10.02
CA GLY A 251 4.21 -3.12 -11.21
C GLY A 251 3.37 -4.34 -10.84
N LEU A 252 2.57 -4.84 -11.79
CA LEU A 252 1.69 -6.00 -11.55
C LEU A 252 2.49 -7.25 -11.15
N LYS A 253 3.68 -7.45 -11.72
CA LYS A 253 4.52 -8.62 -11.42
C LYS A 253 5.10 -8.54 -10.02
N GLU A 254 5.61 -7.37 -9.62
CA GLU A 254 6.12 -7.09 -8.28
C GLU A 254 5.01 -7.24 -7.25
N TYR A 255 3.81 -6.76 -7.55
CA TYR A 255 2.63 -6.97 -6.70
C TYR A 255 2.30 -8.45 -6.49
N ILE A 256 2.33 -9.27 -7.54
CA ILE A 256 2.13 -10.72 -7.39
C ILE A 256 3.22 -11.33 -6.50
N HIS A 257 4.48 -10.91 -6.66
CA HIS A 257 5.56 -11.37 -5.78
C HIS A 257 5.33 -10.94 -4.33
N VAL A 258 4.78 -9.75 -4.06
CA VAL A 258 4.42 -9.30 -2.71
C VAL A 258 3.35 -10.22 -2.10
N LEU A 259 2.31 -10.56 -2.84
CA LEU A 259 1.27 -11.50 -2.36
C LEU A 259 1.85 -12.90 -2.07
N GLU A 260 2.72 -13.39 -2.95
CA GLU A 260 3.42 -14.65 -2.75
C GLU A 260 4.34 -14.58 -1.51
N GLU A 261 5.05 -13.48 -1.32
CA GLU A 261 5.95 -13.29 -0.18
C GLU A 261 5.18 -13.26 1.13
N ALA A 262 4.05 -12.54 1.17
CA ALA A 262 3.21 -12.48 2.34
C ALA A 262 2.74 -13.88 2.78
N VAL A 263 2.34 -14.72 1.83
CA VAL A 263 1.94 -16.09 2.11
C VAL A 263 3.12 -16.98 2.48
N ILE A 264 4.29 -16.80 1.88
CA ILE A 264 5.54 -17.50 2.26
C ILE A 264 5.90 -17.19 3.71
N GLN A 265 5.85 -15.92 4.13
CA GLN A 265 6.09 -15.50 5.50
C GLN A 265 5.06 -16.09 6.48
N VAL A 266 3.78 -16.14 6.10
CA VAL A 266 2.74 -16.83 6.89
C VAL A 266 3.09 -18.30 7.06
N CYS A 267 3.44 -19.03 5.99
CA CYS A 267 3.83 -20.44 6.06
C CYS A 267 5.07 -20.64 6.96
N ALA A 268 6.10 -19.82 6.79
CA ALA A 268 7.32 -19.87 7.59
C ALA A 268 7.04 -19.67 9.09
N SER A 269 6.06 -18.83 9.44
CA SER A 269 5.64 -18.61 10.82
C SER A 269 4.98 -19.82 11.49
N TYR A 270 4.56 -20.81 10.69
CA TYR A 270 4.10 -22.14 11.13
C TYR A 270 5.18 -23.23 11.01
N GLY A 271 6.42 -22.86 10.66
CA GLY A 271 7.51 -23.81 10.41
C GLY A 271 7.40 -24.55 9.08
N ILE A 272 6.62 -24.04 8.12
CA ILE A 272 6.42 -24.65 6.80
C ILE A 272 7.28 -23.91 5.78
N GLU A 273 8.20 -24.63 5.14
CA GLU A 273 9.01 -24.09 4.05
C GLU A 273 8.19 -24.03 2.75
N ALA A 274 7.93 -22.81 2.28
CA ALA A 274 7.16 -22.52 1.09
C ALA A 274 7.93 -21.62 0.12
N GLY A 275 7.58 -21.66 -1.17
CA GLY A 275 8.24 -20.84 -2.17
C GLY A 275 7.45 -20.68 -3.47
N ARG A 276 8.15 -20.16 -4.48
CA ARG A 276 7.62 -19.87 -5.81
C ARG A 276 8.08 -20.92 -6.82
N VAL A 277 7.23 -21.24 -7.79
CA VAL A 277 7.60 -22.12 -8.91
C VAL A 277 7.63 -21.29 -10.19
N LYS A 278 8.76 -21.34 -10.92
CA LYS A 278 8.94 -20.59 -12.16
C LYS A 278 7.84 -20.94 -13.16
N GLY A 279 7.14 -19.92 -13.66
CA GLY A 279 6.04 -20.07 -14.62
C GLY A 279 4.70 -20.52 -14.01
N ALA A 280 4.60 -20.59 -12.68
CA ALA A 280 3.43 -21.11 -11.99
C ALA A 280 3.06 -20.23 -10.78
N THR A 281 2.09 -19.34 -10.97
CA THR A 281 1.68 -18.38 -9.94
C THR A 281 1.11 -19.07 -8.69
N GLY A 282 1.38 -18.45 -7.55
CA GLY A 282 0.97 -18.94 -6.24
C GLY A 282 2.13 -19.51 -5.44
N VAL A 283 1.79 -20.01 -4.25
CA VAL A 283 2.78 -20.50 -3.28
C VAL A 283 2.71 -22.01 -3.19
N TRP A 284 3.88 -22.63 -3.16
CA TRP A 284 4.08 -24.07 -3.32
C TRP A 284 5.00 -24.63 -2.23
N LEU A 285 4.82 -25.91 -1.93
CA LEU A 285 5.66 -26.67 -1.00
C LEU A 285 6.42 -27.77 -1.74
N ALA A 286 7.55 -28.21 -1.17
CA ALA A 286 8.37 -29.31 -1.67
C ALA A 286 8.75 -29.13 -3.16
N ILE A 287 9.13 -27.90 -3.52
CA ILE A 287 9.42 -27.48 -4.89
C ILE A 287 10.54 -28.32 -5.48
N GLY A 288 10.37 -28.76 -6.73
CA GLY A 288 11.35 -29.60 -7.43
C GLY A 288 11.38 -31.06 -6.97
N THR A 289 10.46 -31.49 -6.10
CA THR A 289 10.31 -32.89 -5.69
C THR A 289 9.04 -33.52 -6.28
N PRO A 290 8.91 -34.87 -6.28
CA PRO A 290 7.66 -35.53 -6.66
C PRO A 290 6.44 -35.22 -5.77
N ARG A 291 6.64 -34.53 -4.63
CA ARG A 291 5.57 -34.14 -3.69
C ARG A 291 5.17 -32.66 -3.80
N GLU A 292 5.54 -32.01 -4.91
CA GLU A 292 5.23 -30.61 -5.17
C GLU A 292 3.72 -30.37 -5.15
N ARG A 293 3.30 -29.38 -4.35
CA ARG A 293 1.88 -29.09 -4.13
C ARG A 293 1.63 -27.63 -3.82
N LYS A 294 0.52 -27.08 -4.30
CA LYS A 294 0.12 -25.69 -4.10
C LYS A 294 -0.62 -25.51 -2.79
N ILE A 295 -0.24 -24.52 -1.99
CA ILE A 295 -0.95 -24.13 -0.77
C ILE A 295 -1.79 -22.86 -0.96
N CYS A 296 -1.42 -21.99 -1.91
CA CYS A 296 -2.15 -20.77 -2.18
C CYS A 296 -2.23 -20.46 -3.68
N ALA A 297 -3.43 -20.18 -4.16
CA ALA A 297 -3.67 -19.72 -5.53
C ALA A 297 -3.65 -18.19 -5.61
N MET A 298 -3.20 -17.66 -6.75
CA MET A 298 -3.14 -16.22 -7.05
C MET A 298 -3.84 -15.96 -8.38
N GLY A 299 -4.79 -15.03 -8.38
CA GLY A 299 -5.51 -14.61 -9.57
C GLY A 299 -5.96 -13.17 -9.41
N VAL A 300 -5.32 -12.26 -10.13
CA VAL A 300 -5.52 -10.81 -10.02
C VAL A 300 -6.01 -10.26 -11.36
N ARG A 301 -6.89 -9.26 -11.30
CA ARG A 301 -7.16 -8.33 -12.40
C ARG A 301 -6.51 -6.99 -12.08
N SER A 302 -5.94 -6.31 -13.08
CA SER A 302 -5.51 -4.92 -12.94
C SER A 302 -5.96 -4.06 -14.12
N SER A 303 -6.32 -2.81 -13.83
CA SER A 303 -6.57 -1.76 -14.83
C SER A 303 -6.25 -0.41 -14.22
N HIS A 304 -5.61 0.50 -14.97
CA HIS A 304 -5.16 1.80 -14.47
C HIS A 304 -4.34 1.72 -13.16
N PHE A 305 -3.52 0.67 -13.01
CA PHE A 305 -2.77 0.31 -11.80
C PHE A 305 -3.64 0.01 -10.56
N VAL A 306 -4.95 -0.09 -10.71
CA VAL A 306 -5.84 -0.54 -9.63
C VAL A 306 -6.01 -2.06 -9.73
N THR A 307 -6.05 -2.77 -8.60
CA THR A 307 -6.19 -4.23 -8.53
C THR A 307 -7.58 -4.68 -8.07
N MET A 308 -7.99 -5.88 -8.50
CA MET A 308 -9.17 -6.61 -8.03
C MET A 308 -8.87 -8.11 -8.00
N HIS A 309 -9.66 -8.90 -7.28
CA HIS A 309 -9.36 -10.28 -6.91
C HIS A 309 -8.11 -10.34 -6.02
N GLY A 310 -7.33 -11.42 -6.03
CA GLY A 310 -6.19 -11.54 -5.13
C GLY A 310 -5.71 -12.96 -4.95
N LEU A 311 -5.72 -13.42 -3.71
CA LEU A 311 -5.16 -14.70 -3.28
C LEU A 311 -6.18 -15.57 -2.56
N ALA A 312 -5.95 -16.88 -2.58
CA ALA A 312 -6.75 -17.87 -1.88
C ALA A 312 -5.84 -18.89 -1.19
N LEU A 313 -5.63 -18.73 0.12
CA LEU A 313 -4.78 -19.58 0.95
C LEU A 313 -5.61 -20.71 1.56
N ASN A 314 -5.19 -21.95 1.31
CA ASN A 314 -5.85 -23.11 1.90
C ASN A 314 -5.46 -23.24 3.37
N VAL A 315 -6.41 -23.00 4.29
CA VAL A 315 -6.18 -23.08 5.74
C VAL A 315 -6.69 -24.42 6.27
N ASN A 316 -8.00 -24.55 6.45
CA ASN A 316 -8.71 -25.78 6.82
C ASN A 316 -9.58 -26.27 5.66
N THR A 317 -9.18 -25.93 4.43
CA THR A 317 -9.97 -26.14 3.22
C THR A 317 -10.21 -27.62 2.95
N ASP A 318 -11.44 -27.98 2.61
CA ASP A 318 -11.73 -29.32 2.08
C ASP A 318 -11.11 -29.50 0.69
N LEU A 319 -9.95 -30.16 0.66
CA LEU A 319 -9.16 -30.34 -0.55
C LEU A 319 -9.80 -31.29 -1.57
N ARG A 320 -10.84 -32.06 -1.20
CA ARG A 320 -11.54 -32.98 -2.12
C ARG A 320 -12.18 -32.24 -3.29
N TYR A 321 -12.62 -31.00 -3.06
CA TYR A 321 -13.26 -30.16 -4.10
C TYR A 321 -12.31 -29.80 -5.25
N PHE A 322 -11.00 -29.79 -5.02
CA PHE A 322 -10.03 -29.61 -6.12
C PHE A 322 -9.97 -30.82 -7.05
N GLY A 323 -10.42 -32.01 -6.63
CA GLY A 323 -10.49 -33.21 -7.46
C GLY A 323 -11.58 -33.16 -8.54
N TYR A 324 -12.46 -32.16 -8.50
CA TYR A 324 -13.55 -31.96 -9.47
C TYR A 324 -13.20 -30.97 -10.60
N ILE A 325 -11.95 -30.50 -10.64
CA ILE A 325 -11.46 -29.55 -11.65
C ILE A 325 -10.12 -29.98 -12.22
N ASN A 326 -9.83 -29.53 -13.44
CA ASN A 326 -8.57 -29.77 -14.12
C ASN A 326 -7.91 -28.45 -14.55
N PRO A 327 -7.07 -27.83 -13.71
CA PRO A 327 -6.37 -26.61 -14.07
C PRO A 327 -5.30 -26.88 -15.13
N CYS A 328 -5.32 -26.12 -16.22
CA CYS A 328 -4.35 -26.18 -17.31
C CYS A 328 -2.91 -26.09 -16.77
N GLY A 329 -2.09 -27.07 -17.15
CA GLY A 329 -0.64 -27.09 -16.88
C GLY A 329 -0.20 -27.72 -15.56
N PHE A 330 -1.11 -28.13 -14.68
CA PHE A 330 -0.76 -28.60 -13.32
C PHE A 330 -1.38 -29.92 -12.89
N ILE A 331 -1.85 -30.74 -13.84
CA ILE A 331 -2.50 -32.05 -13.58
C ILE A 331 -1.62 -32.98 -12.70
N ASN A 332 -0.30 -32.85 -12.81
CA ASN A 332 0.66 -33.67 -12.05
C ASN A 332 1.06 -33.07 -10.69
N LYS A 333 0.48 -31.94 -10.27
CA LYS A 333 0.83 -31.26 -9.02
C LYS A 333 -0.35 -31.24 -8.07
N GLY A 334 -0.09 -31.54 -6.79
CA GLY A 334 -1.13 -31.61 -5.78
C GLY A 334 -1.57 -30.23 -5.27
N VAL A 335 -2.59 -30.25 -4.40
CA VAL A 335 -2.94 -29.14 -3.50
C VAL A 335 -2.76 -29.56 -2.04
N THR A 336 -2.52 -28.59 -1.18
CA THR A 336 -2.46 -28.79 0.27
C THR A 336 -3.09 -27.62 1.04
N SER A 337 -3.14 -27.73 2.36
CA SER A 337 -3.64 -26.73 3.29
C SER A 337 -2.78 -26.67 4.56
N LEU A 338 -2.84 -25.58 5.32
CA LEU A 338 -2.16 -25.49 6.62
C LEU A 338 -2.57 -26.65 7.55
N GLN A 339 -3.87 -26.98 7.58
CA GLN A 339 -4.40 -28.10 8.38
C GLN A 339 -3.73 -29.43 8.03
N LYS A 340 -3.58 -29.72 6.73
CA LYS A 340 -2.98 -30.96 6.26
C LYS A 340 -1.49 -31.04 6.59
N GLU A 341 -0.77 -29.92 6.49
CA GLU A 341 0.67 -29.87 6.79
C GLU A 341 0.96 -29.92 8.29
N LEU A 342 0.10 -29.35 9.12
CA LEU A 342 0.27 -29.31 10.58
C LEU A 342 -0.40 -30.48 11.31
N GLY A 343 -1.24 -31.26 10.62
CA GLY A 343 -1.99 -32.38 11.19
C GLY A 343 -3.12 -31.96 12.16
N LYS A 344 -3.50 -30.69 12.18
CA LYS A 344 -4.55 -30.13 13.06
C LYS A 344 -5.17 -28.89 12.43
N GLU A 345 -6.41 -28.56 12.81
CA GLU A 345 -7.05 -27.31 12.40
C GLU A 345 -6.28 -26.09 12.92
N VAL A 346 -6.31 -25.02 12.12
CA VAL A 346 -5.68 -23.73 12.43
C VAL A 346 -6.78 -22.67 12.58
N PRO A 347 -6.79 -21.87 13.67
CA PRO A 347 -7.77 -20.81 13.83
C PRO A 347 -7.71 -19.79 12.68
N MET A 348 -8.85 -19.51 12.03
CA MET A 348 -8.89 -18.60 10.87
C MET A 348 -8.43 -17.18 11.23
N GLU A 349 -8.86 -16.65 12.36
CA GLU A 349 -8.46 -15.32 12.85
C GLU A 349 -6.95 -15.19 13.05
N GLU A 350 -6.27 -16.27 13.48
CA GLU A 350 -4.81 -16.28 13.60
C GLU A 350 -4.14 -16.12 12.22
N VAL A 351 -4.65 -16.81 11.20
CA VAL A 351 -4.12 -16.72 9.83
C VAL A 351 -4.41 -15.35 9.23
N ILE A 352 -5.59 -14.77 9.46
CA ILE A 352 -5.95 -13.41 9.03
C ILE A 352 -4.97 -12.40 9.61
N GLU A 353 -4.70 -12.43 10.92
CA GLU A 353 -3.80 -11.45 11.53
C GLU A 353 -2.35 -11.61 11.05
N ARG A 354 -1.86 -12.85 10.87
CA ARG A 354 -0.52 -13.09 10.30
C ARG A 354 -0.40 -12.58 8.86
N LEU A 355 -1.40 -12.85 8.01
CA LEU A 355 -1.39 -12.41 6.62
C LEU A 355 -1.53 -10.89 6.51
N LYS A 356 -2.39 -10.29 7.35
CA LYS A 356 -2.53 -8.83 7.47
C LYS A 356 -1.21 -8.17 7.83
N GLN A 357 -0.52 -8.65 8.86
CA GLN A 357 0.78 -8.10 9.27
C GLN A 357 1.79 -8.20 8.14
N ALA A 358 1.93 -9.36 7.50
CA ALA A 358 2.85 -9.55 6.38
C ALA A 358 2.53 -8.60 5.20
N LEU A 359 1.26 -8.47 4.82
CA LEU A 359 0.85 -7.55 3.75
C LEU A 359 1.11 -6.09 4.12
N CYS A 360 0.81 -5.65 5.35
CA CYS A 360 1.09 -4.29 5.79
C CYS A 360 2.59 -3.98 5.77
N THR A 361 3.43 -4.90 6.22
CA THR A 361 4.89 -4.71 6.19
C THR A 361 5.45 -4.69 4.76
N LEU A 362 4.92 -5.51 3.85
CA LEU A 362 5.39 -5.57 2.47
C LEU A 362 4.83 -4.47 1.57
N LEU A 363 3.75 -3.80 2.01
CA LEU A 363 3.11 -2.68 1.31
C LEU A 363 3.35 -1.33 2.02
N SER A 364 4.36 -1.23 2.89
CA SER A 364 4.67 0.01 3.63
C SER A 364 5.72 0.89 2.97
#